data_AF-Q08RJ4-F1
#
_entry.id   AF-Q08RJ4-F1
#
_cell.length_a   1.000
_cell.length_b   1.000
_cell.length_c   1.000
_cell.angle_alpha   90.00
_cell.angle_beta   90.00
_cell.angle_gamma   90.00
#
_symmetry.space_group_name_H-M   'P 1'
#
loop_
_entity.id
_entity.type
_entity.pdbx_description
1 polymer ?
#
loop_
_entity_poly.entity_id
_entity_poly.type
_entity_poly.pdbx_seq_one_letter_code
_entity_poly.pdbx_strand_id
1 'polypeptide(L)'
;MDTMRRLSLTMVTRKDGSPALAQHCTALKGRVCTAYADRPEGCRRYHCTLFSALAEGEVSLNEALSVVGEAHARIQAVEAVLPAPGADAPQAVLQRARREDLVENGGPLSDQSREMWTRAEDWLDRHFRGRQRRR
;
A
#
# COMPACT_ATOMS: atom_id res chain seq x y z
N MET A 1 20.55 0.95 11.63
CA MET A 1 20.46 2.06 10.64
C MET A 1 21.37 1.85 9.43
N ASP A 2 22.45 1.08 9.54
CA ASP A 2 23.41 0.84 8.47
C ASP A 2 22.81 0.25 7.16
N THR A 3 21.99 -0.81 7.27
CA THR A 3 21.33 -1.43 6.10
C THR A 3 20.45 -0.46 5.31
N MET A 4 19.70 0.42 5.98
CA MET A 4 18.79 1.36 5.29
C MET A 4 19.58 2.41 4.49
N ARG A 5 20.65 2.93 5.08
CA ARG A 5 21.56 3.87 4.41
C ARG A 5 22.27 3.21 3.23
N ARG A 6 22.79 1.99 3.42
CA ARG A 6 23.43 1.20 2.35
C ARG A 6 22.51 0.96 1.15
N LEU A 7 21.22 0.72 1.41
CA LEU A 7 20.21 0.50 0.37
C LEU A 7 19.55 1.78 -0.15
N SER A 8 20.02 2.96 0.27
CA SER A 8 19.42 4.25 -0.09
C SER A 8 17.91 4.34 0.20
N LEU A 9 17.48 3.69 1.29
CA LEU A 9 16.09 3.74 1.75
C LEU A 9 15.86 5.00 2.59
N THR A 10 14.88 5.80 2.21
CA THR A 10 14.54 7.03 2.94
C THR A 10 13.89 6.71 4.28
N MET A 11 14.41 7.32 5.33
CA MET A 11 13.89 7.24 6.70
C MET A 11 13.24 8.57 7.07
N VAL A 12 12.14 8.50 7.81
CA VAL A 12 11.44 9.65 8.40
C VAL A 12 11.36 9.45 9.91
N THR A 13 11.18 10.55 10.64
CA THR A 13 10.94 10.50 12.09
C THR A 13 9.44 10.60 12.35
N ARG A 14 8.89 9.67 13.12
CA ARG A 14 7.48 9.71 13.55
C ARG A 14 7.26 10.83 14.58
N LYS A 15 5.99 11.13 14.86
CA LYS A 15 5.60 12.12 15.88
C LYS A 15 6.16 11.80 17.28
N ASP A 16 6.32 10.52 17.59
CA ASP A 16 6.89 10.03 18.86
C ASP A 16 8.42 10.00 18.87
N GLY A 17 9.09 10.53 17.84
CA GLY A 17 10.55 10.52 17.71
C GLY A 17 11.14 9.21 17.20
N SER A 18 10.34 8.15 17.03
CA SER A 18 10.84 6.88 16.53
C SER A 18 11.16 6.94 15.02
N PRO A 19 12.25 6.30 14.55
CA PRO A 19 12.55 6.25 13.13
C PRO A 19 11.61 5.28 12.39
N ALA A 20 11.18 5.67 11.19
CA ALA A 20 10.33 4.87 10.31
C ALA A 20 10.83 4.93 8.87
N LEU A 21 10.49 3.93 8.06
CA LEU A 21 10.67 4.01 6.61
C LEU A 21 9.64 4.96 6.02
N ALA A 22 10.10 5.83 5.11
CA ALA A 22 9.20 6.63 4.30
C ALA A 22 8.30 5.71 3.46
N GLN A 23 7.01 6.04 3.39
CA GLN A 23 6.09 5.47 2.42
C GLN A 23 5.77 6.54 1.38
N HIS A 24 5.94 6.30 0.09
CA HIS A 24 6.32 5.02 -0.52
C HIS A 24 7.81 4.68 -0.36
N CYS A 25 8.14 3.37 -0.37
CA CYS A 25 9.52 2.92 -0.32
C CYS A 25 10.28 3.34 -1.59
N THR A 26 11.44 3.97 -1.45
CA THR A 26 12.25 4.45 -2.59
C THR A 26 12.78 3.34 -3.49
N ALA A 27 12.98 2.13 -2.94
CA ALA A 27 13.38 0.95 -3.69
C ALA A 27 12.23 0.31 -4.49
N LEU A 28 10.97 0.73 -4.30
CA LEU A 28 9.86 0.20 -5.07
C LEU A 28 9.70 1.00 -6.37
N LYS A 29 10.03 0.36 -7.50
CA LYS A 29 9.87 0.89 -8.85
C LYS A 29 8.78 0.11 -9.58
N GLY A 30 7.63 0.77 -9.79
CA GLY A 30 6.42 0.09 -10.26
C GLY A 30 6.00 -1.00 -9.28
N ARG A 31 6.08 -2.26 -9.72
CA ARG A 31 5.75 -3.45 -8.90
C ARG A 31 6.98 -4.23 -8.42
N VAL A 32 8.18 -3.70 -8.63
CA VAL A 32 9.45 -4.41 -8.35
C VAL A 32 10.25 -3.68 -7.29
N CYS A 33 10.71 -4.43 -6.27
CA CYS A 33 11.68 -3.94 -5.30
C CYS A 33 13.09 -4.06 -5.89
N THR A 34 13.79 -2.95 -6.09
CA THR A 34 15.16 -2.92 -6.64
C THR A 34 16.20 -3.47 -5.68
N ALA A 35 15.86 -3.65 -4.40
CA ALA A 35 16.72 -4.20 -3.36
C ALA A 35 16.20 -5.55 -2.83
N TYR A 36 15.43 -6.32 -3.63
CA TYR A 36 14.71 -7.49 -3.13
C TYR A 36 15.61 -8.54 -2.48
N ALA A 37 16.78 -8.82 -3.07
CA ALA A 37 17.76 -9.78 -2.53
C ALA A 37 18.35 -9.33 -1.18
N ASP A 38 18.51 -8.01 -0.99
CA ASP A 38 19.11 -7.40 0.19
C ASP A 38 18.07 -6.81 1.15
N ARG A 39 16.78 -7.09 0.92
CA ARG A 39 15.67 -6.43 1.62
C ARG A 39 15.88 -6.49 3.15
N PRO A 40 15.63 -5.38 3.89
CA PRO A 40 15.78 -5.38 5.33
C PRO A 40 14.92 -6.43 6.03
N GLU A 41 15.33 -6.87 7.22
CA GLU A 41 14.65 -7.95 7.95
C GLU A 41 13.15 -7.72 8.12
N GLY A 42 12.73 -6.49 8.47
CA GLY A 42 11.30 -6.16 8.57
C GLY A 42 10.53 -6.38 7.27
N CYS A 43 11.13 -6.06 6.12
CA CYS A 43 10.55 -6.35 4.81
C CYS A 43 10.58 -7.86 4.49
N ARG A 44 11.61 -8.61 4.91
CA ARG A 44 11.67 -10.08 4.75
C ARG A 44 10.57 -10.79 5.52
N ARG A 45 10.26 -10.31 6.73
CA ARG A 45 9.28 -10.93 7.64
C ARG A 45 7.82 -10.65 7.27
N TYR A 46 7.56 -9.65 6.42
CA TYR A 46 6.19 -9.30 6.07
C TYR A 46 5.58 -10.30 5.07
N HIS A 47 4.47 -10.92 5.45
CA HIS A 47 3.67 -11.83 4.60
C HIS A 47 2.20 -11.42 4.62
N CYS A 48 1.67 -10.86 3.53
CA CYS A 48 0.24 -10.53 3.48
C CYS A 48 -0.64 -11.79 3.58
N THR A 49 -1.93 -11.59 3.88
CA THR A 49 -2.91 -12.67 4.03
C THR A 49 -2.95 -13.60 2.81
N LEU A 50 -2.95 -13.03 1.61
CA LEU A 50 -2.91 -13.80 0.36
C LEU A 50 -1.64 -14.63 0.20
N PHE A 51 -0.49 -14.09 0.57
CA PHE A 51 0.77 -14.84 0.52
C PHE A 51 0.77 -16.01 1.51
N SER A 52 0.24 -15.80 2.73
CA SER A 52 0.06 -16.89 3.68
C SER A 52 -0.86 -17.99 3.14
N ALA A 53 -2.02 -17.62 2.57
CA ALA A 53 -2.94 -18.57 1.96
C ALA A 53 -2.28 -19.38 0.82
N LEU A 54 -1.50 -18.72 -0.03
CA LEU A 54 -0.73 -19.38 -1.08
C LEU A 54 0.33 -20.33 -0.51
N ALA A 55 1.09 -19.89 0.50
CA ALA A 55 2.13 -20.69 1.14
C ALA A 55 1.57 -21.92 1.88
N GLU A 56 0.34 -21.81 2.38
CA GLU A 56 -0.41 -22.88 3.04
C GLU A 56 -1.18 -23.78 2.04
N GLY A 57 -1.17 -23.44 0.74
CA GLY A 57 -1.86 -24.20 -0.30
C GLY A 57 -3.38 -24.03 -0.33
N GLU A 58 -3.91 -23.02 0.37
CA GLU A 58 -5.35 -22.70 0.38
C GLU A 58 -5.83 -22.08 -0.95
N VAL A 59 -4.90 -21.46 -1.69
CA VAL A 59 -5.14 -20.91 -3.04
C VAL A 59 -3.97 -21.27 -3.95
N SER A 60 -4.24 -21.44 -5.24
CA SER A 60 -3.21 -21.60 -6.26
C SER A 60 -2.51 -20.28 -6.58
N LEU A 61 -1.33 -20.38 -7.22
CA LEU A 61 -0.60 -19.20 -7.70
C LEU A 61 -1.44 -18.35 -8.68
N ASN A 62 -2.19 -19.00 -9.57
CA ASN A 62 -3.03 -18.29 -10.55
C ASN A 62 -4.19 -17.54 -9.89
N GLU A 63 -4.82 -18.12 -8.87
CA GLU A 63 -5.85 -17.43 -8.08
C GLU A 63 -5.26 -16.25 -7.31
N ALA A 64 -4.09 -16.43 -6.68
CA ALA A 64 -3.42 -15.35 -5.98
C ALA A 64 -3.03 -14.19 -6.92
N LEU A 65 -2.48 -14.49 -8.10
CA LEU A 65 -2.15 -13.47 -9.10
C LEU A 65 -3.40 -12.74 -9.61
N SER A 66 -4.52 -13.44 -9.78
CA SER A 66 -5.80 -12.81 -10.13
C SER A 66 -6.25 -11.81 -9.06
N VAL A 67 -6.12 -12.16 -7.77
CA VAL A 67 -6.44 -11.26 -6.66
C VAL A 67 -5.56 -10.00 -6.66
N VAL A 68 -4.27 -10.15 -6.96
CA VAL A 68 -3.33 -9.01 -7.08
C VAL A 68 -3.67 -8.13 -8.28
N GLY A 69 -3.96 -8.72 -9.45
CA GLY A 69 -4.35 -7.98 -10.64
C GLY A 69 -5.59 -7.14 -10.39
N GLU A 70 -6.59 -7.73 -9.76
CA GLU A 70 -7.83 -7.06 -9.41
C GLU A 70 -7.63 -5.94 -8.36
N ALA A 71 -6.73 -6.15 -7.38
CA ALA A 71 -6.37 -5.09 -6.43
C ALA A 71 -5.77 -3.87 -7.14
N HIS A 72 -4.89 -4.10 -8.11
CA HIS A 72 -4.33 -3.01 -8.93
C HIS A 72 -5.39 -2.31 -9.77
N ALA A 73 -6.30 -3.05 -10.41
CA ALA A 73 -7.38 -2.48 -11.21
C ALA A 73 -8.28 -1.57 -10.35
N ARG A 74 -8.64 -2.01 -9.13
CA ARG A 74 -9.40 -1.19 -8.18
C ARG A 74 -8.66 0.08 -7.77
N ILE A 75 -7.37 -0.02 -7.48
CA ILE A 75 -6.54 1.16 -7.12
C ILE A 75 -6.45 2.14 -8.30
N GLN A 76 -6.27 1.66 -9.53
CA GLN A 76 -6.25 2.51 -10.73
C GLN A 76 -7.60 3.19 -10.97
N ALA A 77 -8.71 2.48 -10.72
CA ALA A 77 -10.05 3.05 -10.84
C ALA A 77 -10.27 4.19 -9.83
N VAL A 78 -9.78 4.04 -8.58
CA VAL A 78 -9.78 5.14 -7.60
C VAL A 78 -8.92 6.30 -8.09
N GLU A 79 -7.70 6.03 -8.57
CA GLU A 79 -6.80 7.07 -9.07
C GLU A 79 -7.42 7.91 -10.19
N ALA A 80 -8.15 7.28 -11.10
CA ALA A 80 -8.80 7.95 -12.23
C ALA A 80 -9.92 8.94 -11.82
N VAL A 81 -10.49 8.81 -10.61
CA VAL A 81 -11.57 9.67 -10.12
C VAL A 81 -11.12 10.63 -9.01
N LEU A 82 -9.85 10.60 -8.64
CA LEU A 82 -9.28 11.58 -7.71
C LEU A 82 -8.83 12.84 -8.44
N PRO A 83 -8.81 14.00 -7.76
CA PRO A 83 -8.14 15.19 -8.25
C PRO A 83 -6.67 14.91 -8.60
N ALA A 84 -6.12 15.70 -9.52
CA ALA A 84 -4.70 15.63 -9.85
C ALA A 84 -3.86 15.89 -8.59
N PRO A 85 -2.84 15.05 -8.29
CA PRO A 85 -2.05 15.20 -7.08
C PRO A 85 -1.24 16.49 -7.09
N GLY A 86 -1.31 17.25 -6.01
CA GLY A 86 -0.38 18.36 -5.74
C GLY A 86 1.04 17.87 -5.44
N ALA A 87 2.00 18.81 -5.39
CA ALA A 87 3.43 18.50 -5.19
C ALA A 87 3.71 17.70 -3.90
N ASP A 88 2.96 17.96 -2.84
CA ASP A 88 3.10 17.30 -1.53
C ASP A 88 2.11 16.15 -1.32
N ALA A 89 1.44 15.67 -2.37
CA ALA A 89 0.48 14.59 -2.26
C ALA A 89 1.19 13.24 -2.02
N PRO A 90 0.65 12.36 -1.16
CA PRO A 90 1.18 11.01 -1.02
C PRO A 90 1.25 10.26 -2.35
N GLN A 91 2.32 9.51 -2.58
CA GLN A 91 2.43 8.70 -3.81
C GLN A 91 1.40 7.55 -3.85
N ALA A 92 0.98 7.03 -2.69
CA ALA A 92 -0.01 5.96 -2.61
C ALA A 92 -1.44 6.50 -2.82
N VAL A 93 -2.14 5.97 -3.84
CA VAL A 93 -3.49 6.40 -4.23
C VAL A 93 -4.48 6.41 -3.06
N LEU A 94 -4.53 5.35 -2.26
CA LEU A 94 -5.48 5.25 -1.16
C LEU A 94 -5.18 6.22 0.00
N GLN A 95 -3.91 6.59 0.18
CA GLN A 95 -3.55 7.65 1.12
C GLN A 95 -3.97 9.02 0.59
N ARG A 96 -3.89 9.25 -0.74
CA ARG A 96 -4.46 10.45 -1.36
C ARG A 96 -5.96 10.50 -1.19
N ALA A 97 -6.69 9.44 -1.55
CA ALA A 97 -8.15 9.38 -1.37
C ALA A 97 -8.56 9.77 0.06
N ARG A 98 -7.89 9.21 1.06
CA ARG A 98 -8.12 9.57 2.47
C ARG A 98 -7.85 11.03 2.78
N ARG A 99 -6.78 11.62 2.22
CA ARG A 99 -6.43 13.02 2.44
C ARG A 99 -7.46 13.96 1.78
N GLU A 100 -7.80 13.69 0.52
CA GLU A 100 -8.75 14.48 -0.27
C GLU A 100 -10.17 14.45 0.34
N ASP A 101 -10.55 13.36 1.02
CA ASP A 101 -11.85 13.26 1.68
C ASP A 101 -11.95 14.10 2.97
N LEU A 102 -10.83 14.60 3.51
CA LEU A 102 -10.85 15.50 4.66
C LEU A 102 -11.34 16.89 4.26
N VAL A 103 -12.21 17.48 5.08
CA VAL A 103 -12.78 18.83 4.86
C VAL A 103 -11.69 19.89 4.67
N GLU A 104 -10.59 19.81 5.42
CA GLU A 104 -9.46 20.75 5.32
C GLU A 104 -8.74 20.72 3.96
N ASN A 105 -8.89 19.64 3.17
CA ASN A 105 -8.31 19.49 1.84
C ASN A 105 -9.35 19.66 0.71
N GLY A 106 -10.54 20.19 1.02
CA GLY A 106 -11.60 20.41 0.02
C GLY A 106 -12.56 19.23 -0.14
N GLY A 107 -12.49 18.24 0.73
CA GLY A 107 -13.47 17.16 0.82
C GLY A 107 -14.86 17.64 1.31
N PRO A 108 -15.85 16.73 1.35
CA PRO A 108 -15.69 15.31 1.05
C PRO A 108 -15.52 15.02 -0.44
N LEU A 109 -14.99 13.83 -0.74
CA LEU A 109 -15.04 13.29 -2.08
C LEU A 109 -16.50 13.08 -2.51
N SER A 110 -16.73 13.04 -3.83
CA SER A 110 -18.05 12.68 -4.38
C SER A 110 -18.50 11.30 -3.89
N ASP A 111 -19.82 11.05 -3.85
CA ASP A 111 -20.37 9.75 -3.44
C ASP A 111 -19.80 8.60 -4.29
N GLN A 112 -19.68 8.81 -5.59
CA GLN A 112 -19.08 7.84 -6.51
C GLN A 112 -17.61 7.56 -6.18
N SER A 113 -16.80 8.61 -5.96
CA SER A 113 -15.39 8.46 -5.62
C SER A 113 -15.21 7.73 -4.29
N ARG A 114 -16.06 8.01 -3.29
CA ARG A 114 -16.05 7.32 -2.00
C ARG A 114 -16.44 5.86 -2.13
N GLU A 115 -17.49 5.54 -2.88
CA GLU A 115 -17.91 4.16 -3.10
C GLU A 115 -16.79 3.33 -3.75
N MET A 116 -16.13 3.89 -4.77
CA MET A 116 -14.97 3.25 -5.42
C MET A 116 -13.81 3.04 -4.46
N TRP A 117 -13.50 4.05 -3.65
CA TRP A 117 -12.46 3.96 -2.62
C TRP A 117 -12.78 2.90 -1.57
N THR A 118 -14.00 2.87 -1.03
CA THR A 118 -14.45 1.86 -0.06
C THR A 118 -14.34 0.45 -0.64
N ARG A 119 -14.79 0.22 -1.88
CA ARG A 119 -14.65 -1.09 -2.54
C ARG A 119 -13.19 -1.52 -2.69
N ALA A 120 -12.27 -0.59 -2.93
CA ALA A 120 -10.84 -0.88 -2.99
C ALA A 120 -10.28 -1.23 -1.61
N GLU A 121 -10.62 -0.48 -0.56
CA GLU A 121 -10.19 -0.76 0.82
C GLU A 121 -10.74 -2.12 1.31
N ASP A 122 -12.02 -2.42 1.06
CA ASP A 122 -12.63 -3.70 1.42
C ASP A 122 -11.94 -4.89 0.75
N TRP A 123 -11.58 -4.74 -0.54
CA TRP A 123 -10.82 -5.76 -1.26
C TRP A 123 -9.43 -5.98 -0.63
N LEU A 124 -8.73 -4.89 -0.30
CA LEU A 124 -7.42 -4.97 0.32
C LEU A 124 -7.47 -5.53 1.75
N ASP A 125 -8.48 -5.16 2.52
CA ASP A 125 -8.71 -5.65 3.87
C ASP A 125 -8.97 -7.16 3.85
N ARG A 126 -9.84 -7.62 2.95
CA ARG A 126 -10.16 -9.05 2.79
C ARG A 126 -8.94 -9.89 2.39
N HIS A 127 -8.18 -9.45 1.38
CA HIS A 127 -7.18 -10.32 0.76
C HIS A 127 -5.75 -10.09 1.26
N PHE A 128 -5.42 -8.91 1.77
CA PHE A 128 -4.03 -8.57 2.13
C PHE A 128 -3.85 -8.36 3.63
N ARG A 129 -4.81 -7.70 4.31
CA ARG A 129 -4.65 -7.28 5.72
C ARG A 129 -5.38 -8.19 6.74
N GLY A 130 -6.36 -8.99 6.31
CA GLY A 130 -7.34 -9.70 7.15
C GLY A 130 -6.79 -10.69 8.20
N ARG A 131 -5.73 -11.45 7.93
CA ARG A 131 -5.11 -12.36 8.92
C ARG A 131 -4.21 -11.64 9.93
N GLN A 132 -3.61 -10.51 9.57
CA GLN A 132 -2.63 -9.81 10.40
C GLN A 132 -3.24 -8.87 11.44
N ARG A 133 -4.52 -8.49 11.34
CA ARG A 133 -5.22 -7.66 12.35
C ARG A 133 -5.68 -8.45 13.59
N ARG A 134 -5.40 -9.76 13.67
CA ARG A 134 -5.78 -10.67 14.78
C ARG A 134 -4.61 -11.03 15.72
N ARG A 135 -3.62 -10.17 15.88
CA ARG A 135 -2.58 -10.32 16.92
C ARG A 135 -2.41 -9.04 17.70
#